data_AF-A0A964K6B9-F1
#
_entry.id   AF-A0A964K6B9-F1
#
_cell.length_a   1.000
_cell.length_b   1.000
_cell.length_c   1.000
_cell.angle_alpha   90.00
_cell.angle_beta   90.00
_cell.angle_gamma   90.00
#
_symmetry.space_group_name_H-M   'P 1'
#
loop_
_entity.id
_entity.type
_entity.pdbx_description
1 polymer ?
#
loop_
_entity_poly.entity_id
_entity_poly.type
_entity_poly.pdbx_seq_one_letter_code
_entity_poly.pdbx_strand_id
1 'polypeptide(L)'
;MSAANGASNPSTDQVARYTDQYFLKTKAAVGRFGDKRVTYAIFMRRPVTFAPRLMVQWLEAMARARGTEFDIKLNYREGAWVGAGQPMILLSGSLYHLVDLETVYLQKLGAACVAAYNAYTMCVDLPKVGFLAMDARHCAGTEMADLMAYAASVGSEKARRKTGAVGFVGNATDATAHYFGQQRGRGTMPHALIGYAGSTVRAAEMFHETHPNELLTVLVDYFGLEITDALSVCRRFPDLAAQGKIAMRLDTHGGRYVEGLDIGSSYALLERYAPHSIRGYRSEAELRYLVGTGVSAAAIWHLREALDNAGFTKVGIVASSGFGPAKCRVMALAAAPVDTIGTGSYLPENWHETYATSDIIAYDGVASVKVGREFLLRDNAPSGARMGEGRDPA
;
A
#
# COMPACT_ATOMS: atom_id res chain seq x y z
N MET A 1 1.38 -28.00 -12.62
CA MET A 1 0.02 -28.48 -12.30
C MET A 1 -0.70 -27.38 -11.54
N SER A 2 -2.00 -27.26 -11.84
CA SER A 2 -2.90 -26.11 -11.67
C SER A 2 -3.24 -25.70 -10.22
N ALA A 3 -3.64 -24.42 -10.11
CA ALA A 3 -4.56 -23.80 -9.15
C ALA A 3 -4.01 -23.17 -7.86
N ALA A 4 -3.84 -21.84 -7.92
CA ALA A 4 -4.20 -20.93 -6.82
C ALA A 4 -4.36 -19.49 -7.35
N ASN A 5 -5.33 -19.23 -8.23
CA ASN A 5 -5.80 -17.86 -8.48
C ASN A 5 -6.65 -17.43 -7.29
N GLY A 6 -5.97 -16.96 -6.23
CA GLY A 6 -6.58 -16.44 -5.00
C GLY A 6 -7.19 -15.06 -5.21
N ALA A 7 -8.28 -15.00 -5.96
CA ALA A 7 -9.31 -13.96 -6.03
C ALA A 7 -10.16 -14.31 -7.25
N SER A 8 -11.42 -14.71 -7.07
CA SER A 8 -12.28 -15.11 -8.19
C SER A 8 -12.71 -13.88 -8.97
N ASN A 9 -11.82 -13.34 -9.81
CA ASN A 9 -12.18 -12.39 -10.84
C ASN A 9 -13.34 -12.99 -11.64
N PRO A 10 -14.43 -12.22 -11.91
CA PRO A 10 -15.58 -12.78 -12.59
C PRO A 10 -15.17 -13.30 -13.97
N SER A 11 -15.50 -14.56 -14.24
CA SER A 11 -15.37 -15.19 -15.55
C SER A 11 -16.38 -14.59 -16.54
N THR A 12 -16.22 -14.86 -17.84
CA THR A 12 -17.08 -14.24 -18.87
C THR A 12 -18.57 -14.52 -18.66
N ASP A 13 -18.93 -15.67 -18.09
CA ASP A 13 -20.31 -16.07 -17.76
C ASP A 13 -20.82 -15.43 -16.46
N GLN A 14 -19.93 -14.91 -15.62
CA GLN A 14 -20.26 -14.25 -14.36
C GLN A 14 -20.30 -12.72 -14.47
N VAL A 15 -19.60 -12.11 -15.44
CA VAL A 15 -19.51 -10.65 -15.64
C VAL A 15 -20.88 -9.97 -15.51
N ALA A 16 -21.91 -10.50 -16.17
CA ALA A 16 -23.24 -9.90 -16.17
C ALA A 16 -23.88 -9.78 -14.78
N ARG A 17 -23.42 -10.54 -13.77
CA ARG A 17 -23.92 -10.46 -12.39
C ARG A 17 -23.32 -9.28 -11.62
N TYR A 18 -22.16 -8.79 -12.04
CA TYR A 18 -21.39 -7.74 -11.36
C TYR A 18 -21.32 -6.42 -12.14
N THR A 19 -21.93 -6.39 -13.33
CA THR A 19 -22.00 -5.21 -14.19
C THR A 19 -23.28 -4.43 -13.92
N ASP A 20 -23.18 -3.09 -13.95
CA ASP A 20 -24.35 -2.23 -13.84
C ASP A 20 -25.38 -2.52 -14.94
N GLN A 21 -26.65 -2.62 -14.57
CA GLN A 21 -27.71 -3.09 -15.48
C GLN A 21 -27.87 -2.26 -16.75
N TYR A 22 -27.51 -0.98 -16.72
CA TYR A 22 -27.60 -0.13 -17.91
C TYR A 22 -26.59 -0.55 -18.99
N PHE A 23 -25.41 -1.06 -18.64
CA PHE A 23 -24.46 -1.58 -19.62
C PHE A 23 -24.95 -2.86 -20.29
N LEU A 24 -25.64 -3.74 -19.55
CA LEU A 24 -26.25 -4.94 -20.12
C LEU A 24 -27.37 -4.61 -21.10
N LYS A 25 -28.21 -3.62 -20.74
CA LYS A 25 -29.24 -3.08 -21.65
C LYS A 25 -28.61 -2.46 -22.90
N THR A 26 -27.52 -1.72 -22.75
CA THR A 26 -26.77 -1.16 -23.89
C THR A 26 -26.19 -2.27 -24.77
N LYS A 27 -25.59 -3.32 -24.19
CA LYS A 27 -25.08 -4.47 -24.94
C LYS A 27 -26.17 -5.14 -25.77
N ALA A 28 -27.36 -5.35 -25.19
CA ALA A 28 -28.51 -5.89 -25.91
C ALA A 28 -28.98 -4.97 -27.05
N ALA A 29 -28.99 -3.66 -26.83
CA ALA A 29 -29.34 -2.68 -27.85
C ALA A 29 -28.32 -2.70 -29.01
N VAL A 30 -27.02 -2.66 -28.72
CA VAL A 30 -25.94 -2.74 -29.71
C VAL A 30 -26.02 -4.05 -30.51
N GLY A 31 -26.27 -5.18 -29.84
CA GLY A 31 -26.46 -6.46 -30.52
C GLY A 31 -27.64 -6.50 -31.49
N ARG A 32 -28.65 -5.62 -31.31
CA ARG A 32 -29.81 -5.51 -32.20
C ARG A 32 -29.61 -4.46 -33.31
N PHE A 33 -29.01 -3.32 -32.99
CA PHE A 33 -28.93 -2.17 -33.90
C PHE A 33 -27.61 -2.08 -34.67
N GLY A 34 -26.65 -2.97 -34.39
CA GLY A 34 -25.36 -3.01 -35.05
C GLY A 34 -24.24 -2.57 -34.12
N ASP A 35 -23.12 -3.27 -34.23
CA ASP A 35 -21.92 -3.00 -33.45
C ASP A 35 -21.08 -1.87 -34.05
N LYS A 36 -20.26 -1.25 -33.21
CA LYS A 36 -19.29 -0.23 -33.60
C LYS A 36 -17.96 -0.48 -32.94
N ARG A 37 -16.86 -0.13 -33.62
CA ARG A 37 -15.58 -0.04 -32.95
C ARG A 37 -15.55 1.26 -32.14
N VAL A 38 -15.34 1.16 -30.84
CA VAL A 38 -15.22 2.32 -29.95
C VAL A 38 -13.81 2.46 -29.42
N THR A 39 -13.45 3.67 -28.99
CA THR A 39 -12.21 3.92 -28.23
C THR A 39 -12.56 4.64 -26.94
N TYR A 40 -12.29 3.99 -25.81
CA TYR A 40 -12.41 4.55 -24.48
C TYR A 40 -11.12 5.24 -24.07
N ALA A 41 -11.23 6.42 -23.45
CA ALA A 41 -10.16 7.03 -22.66
C ALA A 41 -10.43 6.76 -21.18
N ILE A 42 -9.46 6.13 -20.50
CA ILE A 42 -9.57 5.76 -19.09
C ILE A 42 -8.58 6.58 -18.28
N PHE A 43 -9.06 7.28 -17.25
CA PHE A 43 -8.27 8.27 -16.50
C PHE A 43 -8.71 8.37 -15.02
N MET A 44 -7.88 9.01 -14.21
CA MET A 44 -8.17 9.35 -12.82
C MET A 44 -8.41 10.85 -12.68
N ARG A 45 -9.25 11.25 -11.72
CA ARG A 45 -9.54 12.67 -11.42
C ARG A 45 -8.59 13.29 -10.42
N ARG A 46 -7.57 12.53 -10.01
CA ARG A 46 -6.49 12.96 -9.13
C ARG A 46 -5.16 12.41 -9.66
N PRO A 47 -4.03 12.98 -9.26
CA PRO A 47 -2.74 12.40 -9.58
C PRO A 47 -2.53 11.03 -8.90
N VAL A 48 -1.92 10.08 -9.59
CA VAL A 48 -1.74 8.69 -9.13
C VAL A 48 -0.42 8.07 -9.59
N THR A 49 -0.01 6.98 -8.93
CA THR A 49 0.98 6.04 -9.47
C THR A 49 0.24 5.00 -10.31
N PHE A 50 0.57 4.88 -11.59
CA PHE A 50 -0.16 4.03 -12.53
C PHE A 50 0.10 2.53 -12.28
N ALA A 51 -0.95 1.76 -11.98
CA ALA A 51 -0.90 0.33 -11.66
C ALA A 51 -1.96 -0.48 -12.45
N PRO A 52 -1.76 -0.71 -13.76
CA PRO A 52 -2.81 -1.26 -14.64
C PRO A 52 -2.82 -2.79 -14.78
N ARG A 53 -1.77 -3.51 -14.35
CA ARG A 53 -1.50 -4.89 -14.79
C ARG A 53 -2.67 -5.85 -14.52
N LEU A 54 -3.27 -5.82 -13.33
CA LEU A 54 -4.39 -6.71 -13.02
C LEU A 54 -5.64 -6.41 -13.86
N MET A 55 -5.91 -5.13 -14.14
CA MET A 55 -6.98 -4.73 -15.05
C MET A 55 -6.72 -5.22 -16.48
N VAL A 56 -5.50 -5.02 -17.00
CA VAL A 56 -5.10 -5.42 -18.35
C VAL A 56 -5.19 -6.94 -18.51
N GLN A 57 -4.62 -7.70 -17.58
CA GLN A 57 -4.68 -9.17 -17.59
C GLN A 57 -6.13 -9.68 -17.60
N TRP A 58 -7.02 -9.03 -16.84
CA TRP A 58 -8.43 -9.38 -16.84
C TRP A 58 -9.13 -9.05 -18.17
N LEU A 59 -8.87 -7.86 -18.75
CA LEU A 59 -9.41 -7.50 -20.07
C LEU A 59 -8.94 -8.46 -21.17
N GLU A 60 -7.66 -8.82 -21.19
CA GLU A 60 -7.13 -9.80 -22.14
C GLU A 60 -7.76 -11.19 -21.94
N ALA A 61 -7.99 -11.61 -20.69
CA ALA A 61 -8.70 -12.85 -20.41
C ALA A 61 -10.15 -12.81 -20.92
N MET A 62 -10.84 -11.68 -20.78
CA MET A 62 -12.18 -11.47 -21.33
C MET A 62 -12.19 -11.50 -22.86
N ALA A 63 -11.20 -10.87 -23.50
CA ALA A 63 -11.07 -10.87 -24.96
C ALA A 63 -10.92 -12.32 -25.48
N ARG A 64 -10.00 -13.09 -24.89
CA ARG A 64 -9.80 -14.51 -25.20
C ARG A 64 -11.06 -15.34 -24.99
N ALA A 65 -11.73 -15.19 -23.85
CA ALA A 65 -12.94 -15.94 -23.53
C ALA A 65 -14.12 -15.62 -24.48
N ARG A 66 -14.12 -14.42 -25.07
CA ARG A 66 -15.15 -13.96 -26.02
C ARG A 66 -14.75 -14.19 -27.48
N GLY A 67 -13.57 -14.72 -27.76
CA GLY A 67 -13.07 -14.88 -29.13
C GLY A 67 -12.92 -13.56 -29.88
N THR A 68 -12.55 -12.49 -29.17
CA THR A 68 -12.38 -11.14 -29.74
C THR A 68 -11.00 -10.57 -29.37
N GLU A 69 -10.68 -9.40 -29.91
CA GLU A 69 -9.44 -8.68 -29.63
C GLU A 69 -9.75 -7.26 -29.14
N PHE A 70 -9.05 -6.83 -28.10
CA PHE A 70 -9.05 -5.45 -27.62
C PHE A 70 -7.68 -4.84 -27.87
N ASP A 71 -7.66 -3.65 -28.44
CA ASP A 71 -6.47 -2.82 -28.54
C ASP A 71 -6.33 -2.02 -27.24
N ILE A 72 -5.33 -2.38 -26.43
CA ILE A 72 -5.08 -1.80 -25.12
C ILE A 72 -3.77 -1.00 -25.17
N LYS A 73 -3.88 0.29 -25.49
CA LYS A 73 -2.72 1.18 -25.52
C LYS A 73 -2.54 1.85 -24.15
N LEU A 74 -1.45 1.52 -23.47
CA LEU A 74 -1.02 2.21 -22.26
C LEU A 74 -0.23 3.47 -22.65
N ASN A 75 -0.67 4.64 -22.20
CA ASN A 75 0.04 5.91 -22.47
C ASN A 75 1.24 6.12 -21.55
N TYR A 76 1.32 5.34 -20.46
CA TYR A 76 2.36 5.41 -19.45
C TYR A 76 2.83 4.01 -19.06
N ARG A 77 4.07 3.90 -18.58
CA ARG A 77 4.57 2.66 -17.98
C ARG A 77 3.98 2.44 -16.58
N GLU A 78 3.86 1.19 -16.15
CA GLU A 78 3.54 0.87 -14.74
C GLU A 78 4.54 1.54 -13.79
N GLY A 79 4.04 2.11 -12.70
CA GLY A 79 4.81 2.91 -11.76
C GLY A 79 5.04 4.36 -12.21
N ALA A 80 4.57 4.78 -13.39
CA ALA A 80 4.64 6.19 -13.77
C ALA A 80 3.73 7.06 -12.91
N TRP A 81 4.12 8.33 -12.74
CA TRP A 81 3.22 9.37 -12.27
C TRP A 81 2.26 9.77 -13.37
N VAL A 82 0.98 9.91 -13.05
CA VAL A 82 0.01 10.44 -14.01
C VAL A 82 -0.80 11.54 -13.34
N GLY A 83 -0.90 12.68 -14.02
CA GLY A 83 -1.67 13.83 -13.55
C GLY A 83 -3.18 13.61 -13.64
N ALA A 84 -3.94 14.40 -12.88
CA ALA A 84 -5.39 14.37 -12.92
C ALA A 84 -5.92 14.68 -14.33
N GLY A 85 -6.88 13.89 -14.80
CA GLY A 85 -7.54 14.06 -16.09
C GLY A 85 -6.74 13.56 -17.30
N GLN A 86 -5.49 13.10 -17.12
CA GLN A 86 -4.69 12.57 -18.21
C GLN A 86 -5.13 11.14 -18.58
N PRO A 87 -5.44 10.85 -19.87
CA PRO A 87 -5.76 9.50 -20.32
C PRO A 87 -4.60 8.54 -20.07
N MET A 88 -4.80 7.56 -19.19
CA MET A 88 -3.80 6.55 -18.85
C MET A 88 -3.82 5.38 -19.84
N ILE A 89 -5.01 5.01 -20.28
CA ILE A 89 -5.26 3.87 -21.18
C ILE A 89 -6.21 4.33 -22.28
N LEU A 90 -5.89 3.97 -23.51
CA LEU A 90 -6.84 3.95 -24.62
C LEU A 90 -7.23 2.50 -24.88
N LEU A 91 -8.52 2.20 -24.72
CA LEU A 91 -9.07 0.85 -24.87
C LEU A 91 -10.04 0.85 -26.05
N SER A 92 -9.68 0.12 -27.12
CA SER A 92 -10.46 0.09 -28.35
C SER A 92 -10.89 -1.31 -28.76
N GLY A 93 -12.10 -1.43 -29.30
CA GLY A 93 -12.67 -2.73 -29.66
C GLY A 93 -14.15 -2.63 -30.01
N SER A 94 -14.78 -3.79 -30.19
CA SER A 94 -16.23 -3.92 -30.36
C SER A 94 -16.96 -3.35 -29.13
N LEU A 95 -17.90 -2.43 -29.35
CA LEU A 95 -18.73 -1.88 -28.27
C LEU A 95 -19.55 -3.00 -27.61
N TYR A 96 -20.08 -3.92 -28.39
CA TYR A 96 -20.80 -5.10 -27.88
C TYR A 96 -19.93 -5.92 -26.89
N HIS A 97 -18.64 -6.08 -27.19
CA HIS A 97 -17.73 -6.85 -26.34
C HIS A 97 -17.08 -6.04 -25.21
N LEU A 98 -17.11 -4.71 -25.24
CA LEU A 98 -16.49 -3.86 -24.21
C LEU A 98 -17.48 -3.33 -23.17
N VAL A 99 -18.70 -2.97 -23.60
CA VAL A 99 -19.60 -2.13 -22.81
C VAL A 99 -19.96 -2.71 -21.45
N ASP A 100 -20.10 -4.03 -21.33
CA ASP A 100 -20.44 -4.72 -20.08
C ASP A 100 -19.23 -5.00 -19.18
N LEU A 101 -18.02 -4.66 -19.60
CA LEU A 101 -16.80 -4.85 -18.82
C LEU A 101 -16.46 -3.65 -17.93
N GLU A 102 -17.08 -2.49 -18.18
CA GLU A 102 -16.70 -1.19 -17.60
C GLU A 102 -16.73 -1.15 -16.07
N THR A 103 -17.83 -1.59 -15.46
CA THR A 103 -17.96 -1.66 -14.00
C THR A 103 -16.77 -2.39 -13.36
N VAL A 104 -16.39 -3.53 -13.93
CA VAL A 104 -15.40 -4.43 -13.32
C VAL A 104 -13.96 -3.99 -13.61
N TYR A 105 -13.63 -3.52 -14.81
CA TYR A 105 -12.25 -3.08 -15.06
C TYR A 105 -11.91 -1.79 -14.30
N LEU A 106 -12.87 -0.89 -14.07
CA LEU A 106 -12.63 0.35 -13.32
C LEU A 106 -12.32 0.06 -11.85
N GLN A 107 -12.99 -0.93 -11.25
CA GLN A 107 -12.71 -1.41 -9.89
C GLN A 107 -11.26 -1.90 -9.74
N LYS A 108 -10.71 -2.52 -10.79
CA LYS A 108 -9.34 -3.07 -10.80
C LYS A 108 -8.25 -2.02 -11.02
N LEU A 109 -8.60 -0.81 -11.41
CA LEU A 109 -7.62 0.23 -11.73
C LEU A 109 -7.50 1.27 -10.62
N GLY A 110 -8.61 1.90 -10.26
CA GLY A 110 -8.55 3.17 -9.54
C GLY A 110 -8.04 3.01 -8.11
N ALA A 111 -8.52 2.01 -7.37
CA ALA A 111 -8.05 1.72 -6.02
C ALA A 111 -6.57 1.30 -6.00
N ALA A 112 -6.13 0.49 -6.97
CA ALA A 112 -4.73 0.08 -7.10
C ALA A 112 -3.82 1.29 -7.36
N CYS A 113 -4.22 2.20 -8.25
CA CYS A 113 -3.44 3.40 -8.56
C CYS A 113 -3.27 4.33 -7.34
N VAL A 114 -4.32 4.48 -6.53
CA VAL A 114 -4.26 5.30 -5.29
C VAL A 114 -3.42 4.61 -4.21
N ALA A 115 -3.61 3.31 -3.98
CA ALA A 115 -2.83 2.56 -3.01
C ALA A 115 -1.34 2.51 -3.40
N ALA A 116 -1.01 2.36 -4.68
CA ALA A 116 0.36 2.41 -5.19
C ALA A 116 0.98 3.80 -4.98
N TYR A 117 0.20 4.87 -5.10
CA TYR A 117 0.67 6.21 -4.77
C TYR A 117 0.99 6.35 -3.28
N ASN A 118 0.10 5.90 -2.40
CA ASN A 118 0.31 5.96 -0.95
C ASN A 118 1.53 5.13 -0.53
N ALA A 119 1.66 3.91 -1.04
CA ALA A 119 2.82 3.06 -0.77
C ALA A 119 4.13 3.71 -1.25
N TYR A 120 4.12 4.31 -2.45
CA TYR A 120 5.26 5.06 -2.97
C TYR A 120 5.66 6.23 -2.07
N THR A 121 4.72 7.08 -1.64
CA THR A 121 5.02 8.24 -0.80
C THR A 121 5.59 7.83 0.55
N MET A 122 5.01 6.79 1.18
CA MET A 122 5.54 6.22 2.43
C MET A 122 6.98 5.74 2.28
N CYS A 123 7.30 5.04 1.19
CA CYS A 123 8.65 4.53 0.93
C CYS A 123 9.65 5.64 0.63
N VAL A 124 9.22 6.70 -0.06
CA VAL A 124 10.09 7.86 -0.38
C VAL A 124 10.36 8.70 0.85
N ASP A 125 9.37 8.91 1.73
CA ASP A 125 9.54 9.67 2.96
C ASP A 125 10.47 8.92 3.94
N LEU A 126 10.45 7.58 3.94
CA LEU A 126 11.28 6.74 4.81
C LEU A 126 12.18 5.77 4.00
N PRO A 127 13.19 6.27 3.26
CA PRO A 127 13.90 5.47 2.27
C PRO A 127 14.75 4.33 2.87
N LYS A 128 15.13 4.44 4.16
CA LYS A 128 15.93 3.41 4.84
C LYS A 128 15.10 2.35 5.57
N VAL A 129 13.78 2.52 5.60
CA VAL A 129 12.87 1.67 6.38
C VAL A 129 12.26 0.59 5.50
N GLY A 130 12.26 -0.65 5.97
CA GLY A 130 11.53 -1.74 5.33
C GLY A 130 10.04 -1.69 5.65
N PHE A 131 9.18 -2.03 4.70
CA PHE A 131 7.73 -2.12 4.95
C PHE A 131 7.22 -3.56 4.81
N LEU A 132 6.31 -3.95 5.70
CA LEU A 132 5.54 -5.18 5.61
C LEU A 132 4.06 -4.83 5.36
N ALA A 133 3.51 -5.32 4.25
CA ALA A 133 2.09 -5.15 3.93
C ALA A 133 1.22 -6.00 4.88
N MET A 134 0.45 -5.32 5.73
CA MET A 134 -0.47 -5.91 6.72
C MET A 134 -1.91 -5.43 6.48
N ASP A 135 -2.27 -5.35 5.21
CA ASP A 135 -3.53 -4.83 4.67
C ASP A 135 -4.67 -5.84 4.66
N ALA A 136 -4.38 -7.14 4.52
CA ALA A 136 -5.37 -8.17 4.25
C ALA A 136 -6.60 -8.15 5.19
N ARG A 137 -6.40 -7.90 6.49
CA ARG A 137 -7.49 -7.83 7.48
C ARG A 137 -8.37 -6.58 7.39
N HIS A 138 -7.93 -5.56 6.66
CA HIS A 138 -8.67 -4.31 6.43
C HIS A 138 -9.33 -4.29 5.05
N CYS A 139 -9.11 -5.34 4.24
CA CYS A 139 -9.71 -5.47 2.92
C CYS A 139 -11.12 -6.07 3.04
N ALA A 140 -12.05 -5.60 2.20
CA ALA A 140 -13.42 -6.11 2.17
C ALA A 140 -13.56 -7.55 1.64
N GLY A 141 -12.46 -8.13 1.15
CA GLY A 141 -12.40 -9.49 0.63
C GLY A 141 -11.03 -9.81 0.04
N THR A 142 -10.86 -11.06 -0.38
CA THR A 142 -9.59 -11.57 -0.92
C THR A 142 -9.19 -10.88 -2.22
N GLU A 143 -10.14 -10.50 -3.08
CA GLU A 143 -9.86 -9.74 -4.30
C GLU A 143 -9.26 -8.37 -4.00
N MET A 144 -9.81 -7.65 -3.01
CA MET A 144 -9.24 -6.39 -2.59
C MET A 144 -7.85 -6.61 -1.97
N ALA A 145 -7.63 -7.67 -1.20
CA ALA A 145 -6.32 -7.98 -0.62
C ALA A 145 -5.26 -8.26 -1.70
N ASP A 146 -5.60 -8.99 -2.76
CA ASP A 146 -4.71 -9.20 -3.92
C ASP A 146 -4.39 -7.87 -4.62
N LEU A 147 -5.42 -7.06 -4.88
CA LEU A 147 -5.29 -5.75 -5.53
C LEU A 147 -4.41 -4.78 -4.72
N MET A 148 -4.58 -4.75 -3.41
CA MET A 148 -3.84 -3.84 -2.52
C MET A 148 -2.39 -4.30 -2.34
N ALA A 149 -2.12 -5.60 -2.22
CA ALA A 149 -0.76 -6.13 -2.18
C ALA A 149 -0.01 -5.87 -3.50
N TYR A 150 -0.68 -6.06 -4.65
CA TYR A 150 -0.15 -5.66 -5.95
C TYR A 150 0.18 -4.16 -5.97
N ALA A 151 -0.74 -3.30 -5.54
CA ALA A 151 -0.52 -1.86 -5.52
C ALA A 151 0.68 -1.44 -4.66
N ALA A 152 0.85 -2.05 -3.48
CA ALA A 152 2.01 -1.82 -2.62
C ALA A 152 3.32 -2.21 -3.33
N SER A 153 3.33 -3.31 -4.08
CA SER A 153 4.52 -3.72 -4.85
C SER A 153 4.89 -2.72 -5.95
N VAL A 154 3.91 -2.15 -6.66
CA VAL A 154 4.15 -1.14 -7.70
C VAL A 154 4.69 0.15 -7.08
N GLY A 155 4.07 0.62 -5.99
CA GLY A 155 4.54 1.80 -5.26
C GLY A 155 5.94 1.64 -4.70
N SER A 156 6.23 0.47 -4.13
CA SER A 156 7.55 0.09 -3.62
C SER A 156 8.62 0.09 -4.72
N GLU A 157 8.33 -0.53 -5.87
CA GLU A 157 9.27 -0.63 -6.98
C GLU A 157 9.55 0.75 -7.60
N LYS A 158 8.51 1.61 -7.70
CA LYS A 158 8.71 3.01 -8.08
C LYS A 158 9.67 3.73 -7.12
N ALA A 159 9.48 3.56 -5.81
CA ALA A 159 10.32 4.21 -4.80
C ALA A 159 11.78 3.71 -4.86
N ARG A 160 12.00 2.40 -4.98
CA ARG A 160 13.33 1.79 -5.18
C ARG A 160 14.08 2.41 -6.33
N ARG A 161 13.44 2.49 -7.51
CA ARG A 161 14.06 3.04 -8.72
C ARG A 161 14.39 4.51 -8.60
N LYS A 162 13.56 5.29 -7.91
CA LYS A 162 13.69 6.75 -7.85
C LYS A 162 14.65 7.23 -6.76
N THR A 163 14.58 6.65 -5.57
CA THR A 163 15.32 7.16 -4.39
C THR A 163 16.23 6.12 -3.75
N GLY A 164 16.29 4.89 -4.29
CA GLY A 164 17.01 3.79 -3.64
C GLY A 164 16.36 3.32 -2.34
N ALA A 165 15.08 3.63 -2.14
CA ALA A 165 14.35 3.22 -0.94
C ALA A 165 14.31 1.69 -0.79
N VAL A 166 14.34 1.18 0.44
CA VAL A 166 14.18 -0.26 0.73
C VAL A 166 12.80 -0.76 0.25
N GLY A 167 11.75 0.00 0.56
CA GLY A 167 10.38 -0.28 0.13
C GLY A 167 9.71 -1.42 0.89
N PHE A 168 8.64 -1.99 0.29
CA PHE A 168 7.96 -3.16 0.83
C PHE A 168 8.76 -4.44 0.58
N VAL A 169 9.16 -5.11 1.65
CA VAL A 169 10.03 -6.29 1.65
C VAL A 169 9.27 -7.61 1.89
N GLY A 170 7.97 -7.51 2.14
CA GLY A 170 7.10 -8.65 2.38
C GLY A 170 5.68 -8.21 2.74
N ASN A 171 4.86 -9.19 3.07
CA ASN A 171 3.48 -9.03 3.50
C ASN A 171 3.13 -10.06 4.59
N ALA A 172 1.91 -10.02 5.11
CA ALA A 172 1.46 -10.92 6.17
C ALA A 172 0.89 -12.27 5.70
N THR A 173 0.69 -12.50 4.40
CA THR A 173 -0.05 -13.67 3.89
C THR A 173 0.66 -14.40 2.76
N ASP A 174 0.57 -15.73 2.72
CA ASP A 174 1.19 -16.53 1.66
C ASP A 174 0.62 -16.19 0.27
N ALA A 175 -0.68 -15.94 0.19
CA ALA A 175 -1.40 -15.72 -1.07
C ALA A 175 -0.81 -14.58 -1.92
N THR A 176 -0.34 -13.50 -1.27
CA THR A 176 0.18 -12.32 -1.98
C THR A 176 1.68 -12.09 -1.76
N ALA A 177 2.39 -13.05 -1.17
CA ALA A 177 3.84 -12.97 -0.90
C ALA A 177 4.68 -12.81 -2.17
N HIS A 178 4.21 -13.40 -3.27
CA HIS A 178 4.87 -13.38 -4.56
C HIS A 178 5.09 -11.96 -5.13
N TYR A 179 4.23 -10.99 -4.79
CA TYR A 179 4.41 -9.59 -5.21
C TYR A 179 5.65 -8.93 -4.59
N PHE A 180 6.17 -9.48 -3.50
CA PHE A 180 7.32 -8.94 -2.78
C PHE A 180 8.57 -9.83 -2.92
N GLY A 181 8.57 -10.75 -3.88
CA GLY A 181 9.66 -11.71 -4.09
C GLY A 181 9.82 -12.73 -2.97
N GLN A 182 8.77 -12.93 -2.15
CA GLN A 182 8.77 -13.89 -1.05
C GLN A 182 7.95 -15.13 -1.43
N GLN A 183 8.34 -16.30 -0.89
CA GLN A 183 7.59 -17.55 -1.07
C GLN A 183 6.45 -17.71 -0.05
N ARG A 184 6.54 -17.01 1.08
CA ARG A 184 5.58 -17.06 2.19
C ARG A 184 5.40 -15.67 2.78
N GLY A 185 4.26 -15.47 3.43
CA GLY A 185 4.02 -14.32 4.27
C GLY A 185 5.01 -14.28 5.43
N ARG A 186 5.23 -13.08 5.96
CA ARG A 186 6.03 -12.81 7.15
C ARG A 186 5.12 -12.38 8.28
N GLY A 187 5.40 -12.88 9.48
CA GLY A 187 4.64 -12.56 10.68
C GLY A 187 5.55 -12.35 11.87
N THR A 188 4.99 -11.74 12.90
CA THR A 188 5.59 -11.70 14.24
C THR A 188 4.62 -12.41 15.19
N MET A 189 4.99 -12.52 16.47
CA MET A 189 4.00 -12.91 17.47
C MET A 189 2.85 -11.89 17.57
N PRO A 190 1.59 -12.33 17.72
CA PRO A 190 0.46 -11.46 18.05
C PRO A 190 0.34 -11.27 19.58
N HIS A 191 -0.40 -10.25 20.02
CA HIS A 191 -0.73 -10.02 21.44
C HIS A 191 -1.33 -11.26 22.12
N ALA A 192 -2.08 -12.07 21.38
CA ALA A 192 -2.67 -13.32 21.89
C ALA A 192 -1.63 -14.31 22.42
N LEU A 193 -0.43 -14.40 21.82
CA LEU A 193 0.63 -15.28 22.32
C LEU A 193 1.20 -14.79 23.66
N ILE A 194 1.32 -13.47 23.83
CA ILE A 194 1.80 -12.87 25.08
C ILE A 194 0.78 -13.12 26.19
N GLY A 195 -0.50 -12.91 25.90
CA GLY A 195 -1.58 -13.23 26.83
C GLY A 195 -1.61 -14.71 27.21
N TYR A 196 -1.43 -15.61 26.23
CA TYR A 196 -1.34 -17.05 26.47
C TYR A 196 -0.15 -17.44 27.36
N ALA A 197 1.02 -16.86 27.11
CA ALA A 197 2.24 -17.15 27.88
C ALA A 197 2.25 -16.49 29.27
N GLY A 198 1.43 -15.46 29.48
CA GLY A 198 1.39 -14.67 30.72
C GLY A 198 2.63 -13.79 30.95
N SER A 199 3.56 -13.72 29.99
CA SER A 199 4.80 -12.95 30.07
C SER A 199 5.38 -12.70 28.68
N THR A 200 5.86 -11.49 28.42
CA THR A 200 6.52 -11.13 27.16
C THR A 200 7.81 -11.93 26.92
N VAL A 201 8.61 -12.15 27.97
CA VAL A 201 9.81 -12.99 27.89
C VAL A 201 9.45 -14.43 27.58
N ARG A 202 8.44 -15.00 28.26
CA ARG A 202 8.02 -16.38 28.02
C ARG A 202 7.47 -16.57 26.60
N ALA A 203 6.72 -15.59 26.10
CA ALA A 203 6.25 -15.60 24.71
C ALA A 203 7.41 -15.56 23.71
N ALA A 204 8.45 -14.75 23.98
CA ALA A 204 9.66 -14.71 23.17
C ALA A 204 10.42 -16.04 23.16
N GLU A 205 10.52 -16.72 24.30
CA GLU A 205 11.08 -18.08 24.40
C GLU A 205 10.27 -19.07 23.55
N MET A 206 8.96 -19.16 23.76
CA MET A 206 8.09 -20.08 23.01
C MET A 206 8.19 -19.84 21.49
N PHE A 207 8.23 -18.58 21.06
CA PHE A 207 8.34 -18.24 19.65
C PHE A 207 9.70 -18.63 19.07
N HIS A 208 10.80 -18.34 19.78
CA HIS A 208 12.13 -18.68 19.32
C HIS A 208 12.40 -20.19 19.33
N GLU A 209 11.91 -20.92 20.33
CA GLU A 209 12.00 -22.39 20.40
C GLU A 209 11.32 -23.06 19.19
N THR A 210 10.21 -22.50 18.72
CA THR A 210 9.43 -23.05 17.59
C THR A 210 9.89 -22.52 16.23
N HIS A 211 10.48 -21.32 16.17
CA HIS A 211 10.93 -20.66 14.93
C HIS A 211 12.37 -20.13 15.09
N PRO A 212 13.37 -20.98 15.35
CA PRO A 212 14.72 -20.55 15.76
C PRO A 212 15.51 -19.81 14.68
N ASN A 213 15.13 -19.98 13.41
CA ASN A 213 15.81 -19.37 12.27
C ASN A 213 15.21 -18.01 11.86
N GLU A 214 14.10 -17.61 12.47
CA GLU A 214 13.46 -16.33 12.17
C GLU A 214 14.03 -15.19 13.01
N LEU A 215 13.95 -13.97 12.49
CA LEU A 215 14.24 -12.77 13.28
C LEU A 215 13.24 -12.69 14.44
N LEU A 216 13.74 -12.68 15.67
CA LEU A 216 12.88 -12.65 16.85
C LEU A 216 12.29 -11.24 17.02
N THR A 217 11.10 -11.03 16.46
CA THR A 217 10.36 -9.77 16.59
C THR A 217 9.30 -9.88 17.67
N VAL A 218 9.45 -9.10 18.74
CA VAL A 218 8.67 -9.26 19.98
C VAL A 218 7.75 -8.05 20.17
N LEU A 219 6.44 -8.30 20.33
CA LEU A 219 5.50 -7.26 20.77
C LEU A 219 5.74 -6.96 22.25
N VAL A 220 5.96 -5.70 22.60
CA VAL A 220 6.32 -5.31 23.98
C VAL A 220 5.23 -4.51 24.69
N ASP A 221 4.13 -4.21 24.02
CA ASP A 221 3.14 -3.27 24.52
C ASP A 221 1.95 -3.93 25.24
N TYR A 222 1.94 -5.26 25.41
CA TYR A 222 0.80 -5.99 26.00
C TYR A 222 0.48 -5.56 27.44
N PHE A 223 1.50 -5.43 28.30
CA PHE A 223 1.32 -5.17 29.74
C PHE A 223 1.42 -3.69 30.14
N GLY A 224 1.64 -2.76 29.20
CA GLY A 224 1.93 -1.37 29.59
C GLY A 224 3.39 -1.12 29.96
N LEU A 225 4.28 -2.08 29.71
CA LEU A 225 5.66 -2.12 30.16
C LEU A 225 6.63 -2.20 28.99
N GLU A 226 6.41 -1.42 27.93
CA GLU A 226 7.18 -1.49 26.69
C GLU A 226 8.70 -1.46 26.88
N ILE A 227 9.19 -0.61 27.78
CA ILE A 227 10.63 -0.45 28.00
C ILE A 227 11.15 -1.59 28.87
N THR A 228 10.44 -1.88 29.96
CA THR A 228 10.80 -2.95 30.90
C THR A 228 10.79 -4.32 30.22
N ASP A 229 9.78 -4.62 29.40
CA ASP A 229 9.68 -5.87 28.65
C ASP A 229 10.73 -5.96 27.55
N ALA A 230 10.97 -4.88 26.80
CA ALA A 230 12.01 -4.84 25.78
C ALA A 230 13.39 -5.19 26.35
N LEU A 231 13.76 -4.54 27.45
CA LEU A 231 15.05 -4.78 28.11
C LEU A 231 15.12 -6.19 28.71
N SER A 232 14.03 -6.70 29.27
CA SER A 232 13.97 -8.06 29.83
C SER A 232 14.17 -9.13 28.76
N VAL A 233 13.56 -8.96 27.59
CA VAL A 233 13.77 -9.84 26.42
C VAL A 233 15.21 -9.78 25.95
N CYS A 234 15.80 -8.59 25.82
CA CYS A 234 17.18 -8.44 25.37
C CYS A 234 18.18 -9.10 26.35
N ARG A 235 17.96 -8.96 27.66
CA ARG A 235 18.76 -9.64 28.70
C ARG A 235 18.59 -11.16 28.68
N ARG A 236 17.43 -11.66 28.26
CA ARG A 236 17.17 -13.10 28.12
C ARG A 236 17.91 -13.71 26.93
N PHE A 237 18.09 -12.94 25.86
CA PHE A 237 18.72 -13.34 24.60
C PHE A 237 19.91 -12.44 24.22
N PRO A 238 20.96 -12.35 25.07
CA PRO A 238 22.04 -11.38 24.88
C PRO A 238 22.81 -11.61 23.58
N ASP A 239 23.03 -12.87 23.18
CA ASP A 239 23.74 -13.21 21.95
C ASP A 239 22.95 -12.80 20.69
N LEU A 240 21.63 -13.03 20.69
CA LEU A 240 20.78 -12.62 19.57
C LEU A 240 20.70 -11.09 19.50
N ALA A 241 20.59 -10.41 20.65
CA ALA A 241 20.61 -8.95 20.72
C ALA A 241 21.93 -8.38 20.16
N ALA A 242 23.08 -8.93 20.57
CA ALA A 242 24.41 -8.53 20.11
C ALA A 242 24.66 -8.84 18.62
N GLN A 243 23.94 -9.80 18.05
CA GLN A 243 23.95 -10.13 16.63
C GLN A 243 22.96 -9.31 15.80
N GLY A 244 22.09 -8.51 16.43
CA GLY A 244 21.02 -7.79 15.73
C GLY A 244 19.91 -8.70 15.21
N LYS A 245 19.71 -9.87 15.85
CA LYS A 245 18.67 -10.86 15.51
C LYS A 245 17.39 -10.72 16.33
N ILE A 246 17.24 -9.62 17.05
CA ILE A 246 16.05 -9.27 17.81
C ILE A 246 15.54 -7.92 17.33
N ALA A 247 14.21 -7.79 17.24
CA ALA A 247 13.57 -6.50 17.06
C ALA A 247 12.38 -6.30 18.03
N MET A 248 12.22 -5.09 18.53
CA MET A 248 11.11 -4.71 19.42
C MET A 248 10.00 -4.09 18.61
N ARG A 249 8.81 -4.69 18.64
CA ARG A 249 7.64 -4.20 17.93
C ARG A 249 6.78 -3.34 18.85
N LEU A 250 6.64 -2.06 18.49
CA LEU A 250 5.69 -1.14 19.11
C LEU A 250 4.36 -1.15 18.35
N ASP A 251 3.30 -1.53 19.06
CA ASP A 251 1.90 -1.45 18.61
C ASP A 251 1.00 -0.75 19.66
N THR A 252 1.61 0.11 20.48
CA THR A 252 0.98 0.77 21.63
C THR A 252 -0.39 1.36 21.28
N HIS A 253 -1.37 1.03 22.12
CA HIS A 253 -2.75 1.49 21.98
C HIS A 253 -2.84 3.03 21.95
N GLY A 254 -3.67 3.57 21.04
CA GLY A 254 -3.79 5.02 20.82
C GLY A 254 -4.34 5.84 21.99
N GLY A 255 -4.78 5.20 23.08
CA GLY A 255 -5.20 5.85 24.32
C GLY A 255 -4.14 5.90 25.43
N ARG A 256 -2.93 5.40 25.17
CA ARG A 256 -1.86 5.24 26.17
C ARG A 256 -0.55 5.85 25.66
N TYR A 257 0.27 6.38 26.56
CA TYR A 257 1.69 6.65 26.30
C TYR A 257 2.52 5.40 26.54
N VAL A 258 3.60 5.22 25.77
CA VAL A 258 4.64 4.22 26.09
C VAL A 258 5.13 4.45 27.52
N GLU A 259 5.42 3.36 28.23
CA GLU A 259 5.98 3.37 29.59
C GLU A 259 7.00 4.50 29.80
N GLY A 260 6.78 5.36 30.79
CA GLY A 260 7.68 6.48 31.12
C GLY A 260 7.48 7.76 30.30
N LEU A 261 6.58 7.77 29.32
CA LEU A 261 6.23 8.96 28.56
C LEU A 261 4.91 9.62 29.02
N ASP A 262 4.88 10.93 28.81
CA ASP A 262 3.74 11.83 28.86
C ASP A 262 3.98 12.97 27.84
N ILE A 263 3.14 14.00 27.83
CA ILE A 263 3.31 15.13 26.93
C ILE A 263 4.67 15.83 27.16
N GLY A 264 4.99 16.16 28.41
CA GLY A 264 6.18 16.96 28.74
C GLY A 264 7.48 16.24 28.41
N SER A 265 7.59 14.98 28.82
CA SER A 265 8.72 14.12 28.51
C SER A 265 8.83 13.82 27.01
N SER A 266 7.72 13.68 26.28
CA SER A 266 7.73 13.51 24.82
C SER A 266 8.31 14.73 24.10
N TYR A 267 7.94 15.94 24.53
CA TYR A 267 8.56 17.18 24.00
C TYR A 267 10.05 17.26 24.34
N ALA A 268 10.42 17.01 25.60
CA ALA A 268 11.82 17.05 26.02
C ALA A 268 12.68 16.05 25.24
N LEU A 269 12.14 14.86 24.96
CA LEU A 269 12.81 13.84 24.18
C LEU A 269 13.03 14.27 22.73
N LEU A 270 12.00 14.80 22.07
CA LEU A 270 12.14 15.26 20.69
C LEU A 270 13.00 16.52 20.58
N GLU A 271 13.05 17.41 21.58
CA GLU A 271 13.97 18.56 21.54
C GLU A 271 15.44 18.10 21.55
N ARG A 272 15.75 16.96 22.19
CA ARG A 272 17.09 16.35 22.18
C ARG A 272 17.44 15.71 20.83
N TYR A 273 16.53 14.92 20.27
CA TYR A 273 16.83 14.09 19.10
C TYR A 273 16.39 14.67 17.74
N ALA A 274 15.34 15.48 17.73
CA ALA A 274 14.74 16.04 16.51
C ALA A 274 14.10 17.43 16.73
N PRO A 275 14.85 18.44 17.23
CA PRO A 275 14.29 19.75 17.60
C PRO A 275 13.60 20.48 16.44
N HIS A 276 14.02 20.23 15.20
CA HIS A 276 13.39 20.80 14.01
C HIS A 276 11.97 20.28 13.75
N SER A 277 11.65 19.06 14.20
CA SER A 277 10.36 18.43 13.96
C SER A 277 9.23 19.08 14.75
N ILE A 278 9.52 19.54 15.98
CA ILE A 278 8.55 20.18 16.87
C ILE A 278 8.29 21.63 16.46
N ARG A 279 9.30 22.34 15.96
CA ARG A 279 9.12 23.76 15.57
C ARG A 279 8.27 23.93 14.30
N GLY A 280 8.11 22.86 13.52
CA GLY A 280 7.51 22.88 12.20
C GLY A 280 6.15 22.18 12.07
N TYR A 281 5.59 21.60 13.13
CA TYR A 281 4.29 20.91 13.02
C TYR A 281 3.17 21.89 12.68
N ARG A 282 2.19 21.43 11.91
CA ARG A 282 1.18 22.29 11.26
C ARG A 282 -0.26 21.88 11.58
N SER A 283 -0.46 20.72 12.22
CA SER A 283 -1.79 20.22 12.58
C SER A 283 -1.80 19.40 13.86
N GLU A 284 -2.98 19.27 14.47
CA GLU A 284 -3.25 18.38 15.61
C GLU A 284 -2.87 16.92 15.33
N ALA A 285 -3.09 16.44 14.10
CA ALA A 285 -2.75 15.08 13.71
C ALA A 285 -1.23 14.86 13.68
N GLU A 286 -0.48 15.80 13.10
CA GLU A 286 0.98 15.76 13.09
C GLU A 286 1.54 15.84 14.51
N LEU A 287 0.98 16.71 15.36
CA LEU A 287 1.38 16.82 16.75
C LEU A 287 1.17 15.50 17.49
N ARG A 288 0.03 14.82 17.28
CA ARG A 288 -0.23 13.50 17.86
C ARG A 288 0.79 12.46 17.39
N TYR A 289 1.17 12.48 16.11
CA TYR A 289 2.20 11.57 15.60
C TYR A 289 3.61 11.87 16.13
N LEU A 290 3.90 13.12 16.51
CA LEU A 290 5.17 13.50 17.13
C LEU A 290 5.24 13.10 18.60
N VAL A 291 4.32 13.63 19.42
CA VAL A 291 4.41 13.61 20.90
C VAL A 291 3.21 12.97 21.58
N GLY A 292 2.22 12.49 20.84
CA GLY A 292 0.98 11.95 21.40
C GLY A 292 1.08 10.50 21.86
N THR A 293 -0.08 9.97 22.24
CA THR A 293 -0.32 8.57 22.62
C THR A 293 -0.18 7.61 21.43
N GLY A 294 -0.05 6.32 21.74
CA GLY A 294 0.21 5.26 20.78
C GLY A 294 1.65 5.27 20.28
N VAL A 295 1.86 4.78 19.05
CA VAL A 295 3.19 4.74 18.43
C VAL A 295 3.51 6.09 17.79
N SER A 296 4.07 7.01 18.57
CA SER A 296 4.53 8.34 18.15
C SER A 296 6.05 8.38 17.89
N ALA A 297 6.57 9.45 17.30
CA ALA A 297 8.00 9.63 17.09
C ALA A 297 8.76 9.67 18.43
N ALA A 298 8.19 10.32 19.44
CA ALA A 298 8.71 10.31 20.80
C ALA A 298 8.77 8.88 21.37
N ALA A 299 7.71 8.08 21.21
CA ALA A 299 7.70 6.68 21.63
C ALA A 299 8.84 5.84 21.02
N ILE A 300 9.11 6.02 19.72
CA ILE A 300 10.19 5.31 19.01
C ILE A 300 11.56 5.75 19.52
N TRP A 301 11.78 7.06 19.67
CA TRP A 301 13.03 7.58 20.25
C TRP A 301 13.23 7.13 21.69
N HIS A 302 12.15 7.00 22.47
CA HIS A 302 12.24 6.59 23.88
C HIS A 302 12.70 5.14 24.00
N LEU A 303 12.12 4.26 23.18
CA LEU A 303 12.57 2.88 23.11
C LEU A 303 14.02 2.78 22.64
N ARG A 304 14.43 3.55 21.62
CA ARG A 304 15.82 3.58 21.14
C ARG A 304 16.78 4.02 22.23
N GLU A 305 16.49 5.12 22.91
CA GLU A 305 17.31 5.65 24.01
C GLU A 305 17.45 4.62 25.14
N ALA A 306 16.35 3.95 25.53
CA ALA A 306 16.38 2.94 26.58
C ALA A 306 17.22 1.71 26.19
N LEU A 307 17.09 1.23 24.95
CA LEU A 307 17.90 0.13 24.43
C LEU A 307 19.38 0.50 24.38
N ASP A 308 19.72 1.70 23.91
CA ASP A 308 21.10 2.18 23.78
C ASP A 308 21.77 2.37 25.14
N ASN A 309 21.07 2.97 26.10
CA ASN A 309 21.56 3.12 27.47
C ASN A 309 21.81 1.77 28.16
N ALA A 310 21.08 0.73 27.76
CA ALA A 310 21.28 -0.64 28.24
C ALA A 310 22.31 -1.45 27.41
N GLY A 311 22.94 -0.84 26.40
CA GLY A 311 23.96 -1.47 25.55
C GLY A 311 23.42 -2.30 24.38
N PHE A 312 22.12 -2.27 24.09
CA PHE A 312 21.45 -3.05 23.04
C PHE A 312 21.32 -2.27 21.72
N THR A 313 22.40 -1.63 21.27
CA THR A 313 22.43 -0.73 20.11
C THR A 313 22.11 -1.38 18.76
N LYS A 314 22.20 -2.71 18.67
CA LYS A 314 21.91 -3.49 17.46
C LYS A 314 20.50 -4.06 17.40
N VAL A 315 19.72 -3.96 18.48
CA VAL A 315 18.34 -4.44 18.50
C VAL A 315 17.48 -3.54 17.62
N GLY A 316 16.76 -4.13 16.67
CA GLY A 316 15.93 -3.38 15.74
C GLY A 316 14.64 -2.87 16.37
N ILE A 317 14.01 -1.89 15.75
CA ILE A 317 12.69 -1.36 16.12
C ILE A 317 11.72 -1.58 14.96
N VAL A 318 10.62 -2.25 15.25
CA VAL A 318 9.48 -2.42 14.35
C VAL A 318 8.33 -1.56 14.85
N ALA A 319 7.73 -0.77 13.97
CA ALA A 319 6.53 -0.01 14.31
C ALA A 319 5.30 -0.54 13.56
N SER A 320 4.15 -0.54 14.22
CA SER A 320 2.84 -0.72 13.57
C SER A 320 1.83 0.29 14.13
N SER A 321 0.54 0.12 13.85
CA SER A 321 -0.54 1.04 14.25
C SER A 321 -0.66 2.31 13.38
N GLY A 322 -1.40 2.21 12.27
CA GLY A 322 -1.88 3.38 11.51
C GLY A 322 -0.82 4.13 10.70
N PHE A 323 0.25 3.46 10.26
CA PHE A 323 1.32 4.10 9.48
C PHE A 323 0.91 4.32 8.02
N GLY A 324 0.14 5.37 7.76
CA GLY A 324 -0.16 5.89 6.43
C GLY A 324 0.83 6.97 5.97
N PRO A 325 0.61 7.59 4.80
CA PRO A 325 1.51 8.61 4.24
C PRO A 325 1.81 9.77 5.20
N ALA A 326 0.78 10.34 5.85
CA ALA A 326 0.96 11.46 6.77
C ALA A 326 1.82 11.09 7.99
N LYS A 327 1.61 9.91 8.57
CA LYS A 327 2.38 9.44 9.72
C LYS A 327 3.83 9.14 9.33
N CYS A 328 4.07 8.50 8.18
CA CYS A 328 5.43 8.23 7.69
C CYS A 328 6.22 9.53 7.47
N ARG A 329 5.58 10.56 6.90
CA ARG A 329 6.17 11.89 6.75
C ARG A 329 6.60 12.49 8.08
N VAL A 330 5.76 12.42 9.10
CA VAL A 330 6.10 12.92 10.44
C VAL A 330 7.28 12.16 11.03
N MET A 331 7.33 10.84 10.86
CA MET A 331 8.44 10.02 11.32
C MET A 331 9.74 10.37 10.61
N ALA A 332 9.67 10.70 9.31
CA ALA A 332 10.80 11.19 8.53
C ALA A 332 11.30 12.55 9.05
N LEU A 333 10.38 13.49 9.30
CA LEU A 333 10.69 14.81 9.87
C LEU A 333 11.35 14.70 11.25
N ALA A 334 10.92 13.73 12.06
CA ALA A 334 11.47 13.46 13.38
C ALA A 334 12.70 12.53 13.37
N ALA A 335 13.17 12.11 12.19
CA ALA A 335 14.23 11.12 12.02
C ALA A 335 14.05 9.88 12.93
N ALA A 336 12.81 9.42 13.10
CA ALA A 336 12.48 8.38 14.07
C ALA A 336 13.27 7.09 13.76
N PRO A 337 13.97 6.49 14.75
CA PRO A 337 14.84 5.34 14.54
C PRO A 337 14.01 4.05 14.45
N VAL A 338 13.41 3.82 13.29
CA VAL A 338 12.62 2.62 12.98
C VAL A 338 13.27 1.86 11.82
N ASP A 339 13.37 0.54 11.95
CA ASP A 339 13.97 -0.32 10.92
C ASP A 339 12.92 -0.92 10.00
N THR A 340 11.74 -1.23 10.54
CA THR A 340 10.63 -1.82 9.76
C THR A 340 9.28 -1.31 10.22
N ILE A 341 8.36 -1.09 9.27
CA ILE A 341 6.98 -0.71 9.54
C ILE A 341 6.03 -1.79 9.01
N GLY A 342 5.20 -2.35 9.89
CA GLY A 342 4.05 -3.17 9.52
C GLY A 342 2.82 -2.29 9.30
N THR A 343 2.27 -2.25 8.09
CA THR A 343 1.18 -1.32 7.76
C THR A 343 0.21 -1.84 6.71
N GLY A 344 -1.07 -1.53 6.92
CA GLY A 344 -2.13 -1.59 5.90
C GLY A 344 -2.69 -0.22 5.55
N SER A 345 -2.14 0.86 6.11
CA SER A 345 -2.67 2.23 5.97
C SER A 345 -2.25 2.93 4.68
N TYR A 346 -1.69 2.19 3.72
CA TYR A 346 -1.57 2.65 2.34
C TYR A 346 -2.88 2.47 1.56
N LEU A 347 -3.85 1.72 2.12
CA LEU A 347 -5.20 1.62 1.57
C LEU A 347 -5.84 3.02 1.44
N PRO A 348 -6.68 3.25 0.42
CA PRO A 348 -7.39 4.51 0.29
C PRO A 348 -8.36 4.72 1.46
N GLU A 349 -8.23 5.84 2.17
CA GLU A 349 -9.19 6.25 3.21
C GLU A 349 -10.40 6.97 2.59
N ASN A 350 -10.17 7.76 1.54
CA ASN A 350 -11.21 8.45 0.77
C ASN A 350 -11.50 7.70 -0.54
N TRP A 351 -12.51 6.83 -0.53
CA TRP A 351 -12.84 6.00 -1.70
C TRP A 351 -13.28 6.80 -2.93
N HIS A 352 -13.80 8.01 -2.77
CA HIS A 352 -14.15 8.87 -3.92
C HIS A 352 -12.95 9.17 -4.82
N GLU A 353 -11.74 9.15 -4.28
CA GLU A 353 -10.50 9.36 -5.03
C GLU A 353 -10.10 8.16 -5.88
N THR A 354 -10.67 6.99 -5.60
CA THR A 354 -10.39 5.73 -6.32
C THR A 354 -11.24 5.57 -7.57
N TYR A 355 -12.19 6.48 -7.83
CA TYR A 355 -13.13 6.33 -8.93
C TYR A 355 -12.48 6.68 -10.27
N ALA A 356 -11.86 5.67 -10.89
CA ALA A 356 -11.44 5.72 -12.28
C ALA A 356 -12.65 6.02 -13.17
N THR A 357 -12.43 6.79 -14.22
CA THR A 357 -13.48 7.14 -15.19
C THR A 357 -13.10 6.60 -16.56
N SER A 358 -14.10 6.12 -17.29
CA SER A 358 -14.00 5.70 -18.68
C SER A 358 -15.00 6.51 -19.51
N ASP A 359 -14.55 7.11 -20.61
CA ASP A 359 -15.41 7.84 -21.53
C ASP A 359 -15.04 7.44 -22.97
N ILE A 360 -16.03 7.15 -23.83
CA ILE A 360 -15.78 6.90 -25.25
C ILE A 360 -15.44 8.23 -25.93
N ILE A 361 -14.33 8.24 -26.66
CA ILE A 361 -13.79 9.40 -27.37
C ILE A 361 -13.84 9.25 -28.90
N ALA A 362 -14.10 8.05 -29.43
CA ALA A 362 -14.27 7.83 -30.85
C ALA A 362 -15.18 6.62 -31.14
N TYR A 363 -15.92 6.70 -32.25
CA TYR A 363 -16.77 5.64 -32.82
C TYR A 363 -16.40 5.45 -34.29
N ASP A 364 -16.01 4.25 -34.68
CA ASP A 364 -15.55 3.89 -36.04
C ASP A 364 -14.47 4.85 -36.58
N GLY A 365 -13.56 5.28 -35.70
CA GLY A 365 -12.49 6.24 -36.01
C GLY A 365 -12.91 7.71 -36.03
N VAL A 366 -14.20 8.01 -35.88
CA VAL A 366 -14.71 9.39 -35.82
C VAL A 366 -14.71 9.87 -34.36
N ALA A 367 -13.97 10.96 -34.09
CA ALA A 367 -13.90 11.57 -32.77
C ALA A 367 -15.28 12.07 -32.31
N SER A 368 -15.71 11.64 -31.12
CA SER A 368 -16.96 12.08 -30.50
C SER A 368 -16.91 11.76 -29.02
N VAL A 369 -17.18 12.75 -28.18
CA VAL A 369 -17.13 12.63 -26.71
C VAL A 369 -18.28 13.40 -26.08
N LYS A 370 -18.65 13.02 -24.85
CA LYS A 370 -19.63 13.73 -24.03
C LYS A 370 -19.20 15.19 -23.79
N VAL A 371 -20.15 16.12 -23.81
CA VAL A 371 -19.90 17.53 -23.49
C VAL A 371 -19.22 17.67 -22.12
N GLY A 372 -18.16 18.49 -22.06
CA GLY A 372 -17.30 18.67 -20.89
C GLY A 372 -16.14 17.68 -20.80
N ARG A 373 -15.99 16.76 -21.77
CA ARG A 373 -14.88 15.80 -21.87
C ARG A 373 -13.99 16.03 -23.10
N GLU A 374 -14.12 17.17 -23.76
CA GLU A 374 -13.38 17.54 -24.97
C GLU A 374 -11.86 17.60 -24.72
N PHE A 375 -11.43 17.80 -23.47
CA PHE A 375 -10.02 17.73 -23.09
C PHE A 375 -9.40 16.35 -23.34
N LEU A 376 -10.19 15.27 -23.41
CA LEU A 376 -9.74 13.92 -23.75
C LEU A 376 -9.41 13.74 -25.23
N LEU A 377 -9.93 14.62 -26.10
CA LEU A 377 -9.69 14.60 -27.56
C LEU A 377 -8.39 15.28 -27.97
N ARG A 378 -7.74 16.02 -27.07
CA ARG A 378 -6.48 16.69 -27.37
C ARG A 378 -5.41 15.64 -27.71
N ASP A 379 -4.57 15.92 -28.71
CA ASP A 379 -3.49 15.03 -29.15
C ASP A 379 -2.63 14.62 -27.93
N ASN A 380 -2.82 13.38 -27.49
CA ASN A 380 -2.06 12.77 -26.40
C ASN A 380 -0.67 12.29 -26.87
N ALA A 381 -0.09 12.95 -27.89
CA ALA A 381 1.30 12.74 -28.25
C ALA A 381 2.16 13.45 -27.20
N PRO A 382 2.99 12.75 -26.40
CA PRO A 382 4.10 13.43 -25.77
C PRO A 382 4.90 14.08 -26.89
N SER A 383 5.11 15.38 -26.82
CA SER A 383 6.04 16.09 -27.70
C SER A 383 7.40 15.39 -27.64
N GLY A 384 7.68 14.55 -28.64
CA GLY A 384 9.01 13.98 -28.91
C GLY A 384 9.72 13.23 -27.77
N ALA A 385 9.03 12.58 -26.84
CA ALA A 385 9.69 11.86 -25.74
C ALA A 385 9.29 10.38 -25.70
N ARG A 386 10.31 9.51 -25.55
CA ARG A 386 10.20 8.09 -25.15
C ARG A 386 9.06 7.91 -24.14
N MET A 387 8.31 6.77 -24.20
CA MET A 387 7.23 6.39 -23.28
C MET A 387 7.25 7.20 -21.98
N GLY A 388 6.31 8.14 -21.84
CA GLY A 388 6.42 9.25 -20.90
C GLY A 388 6.72 8.77 -19.48
N GLU A 389 7.90 9.10 -18.98
CA GLU A 389 8.12 9.22 -17.55
C GLU A 389 7.29 10.43 -17.13
N GLY A 390 6.06 10.22 -16.63
CA GLY A 390 5.31 11.33 -16.05
C GLY A 390 6.20 12.01 -15.02
N ARG A 391 6.45 13.31 -15.23
CA ARG A 391 7.34 14.08 -14.35
C ARG A 391 6.66 14.18 -12.99
N ASP A 392 7.23 13.53 -11.98
CA ASP A 392 6.82 13.75 -10.60
C ASP A 392 7.04 15.24 -10.25
N PRO A 393 6.14 15.86 -9.47
CA PRO A 393 6.44 17.15 -8.86
C PRO A 393 7.69 17.01 -7.97
N ALA A 394 8.52 18.05 -7.97
CA ALA A 394 9.78 18.13 -7.22
C ALA A 394 9.58 17.99 -5.71
#